data_AF-A0A3M9MG47-F1
#
_entry.id   AF-A0A3M9MG47-F1
#
_cell.length_a   1.000
_cell.length_b   1.000
_cell.length_c   1.000
_cell.angle_alpha   90.00
_cell.angle_beta   90.00
_cell.angle_gamma   90.00
#
_symmetry.space_group_name_H-M   'P 1'
#
loop_
_entity.id
_entity.type
_entity.pdbx_description
1 polymer ?
#
loop_
_entity_poly.entity_id
_entity_poly.type
_entity_poly.pdbx_seq_one_letter_code
_entity_poly.pdbx_strand_id
1 'polypeptide(L)'
;MANYEEMDFRKFTGRSETDKAINTLKGILLGINLDGKINALEIRELQGWCKEHGEMVNRHPFTELVSLIQEGTSSGLEGVDWIEDLLYLCNQTGEGSLYYDMATADLQTLQGMCHGILSDGQVDDTEVNSLREWLDEHEHLAKYYPYDEIHSLVLCVLSDGIIDDKERLRLKAHFNQFVKLSDSELTEKIAFDTASIKIEGICTANPEIDFDGKTFCLTGLFDRGTRKEAEAAVADMGGIVTKDVSKKTDYLIVGQGGSPCWSFEAFGRKVQKAQTYRREGSKVSIIAEYDFWDILEGAQCANKVNANQ
;
A
#
# COMPACT_ATOMS: atom_id res chain seq x y z
N MET A 1 28.75 -13.98 -13.90
CA MET A 1 28.52 -15.25 -13.17
C MET A 1 27.21 -15.08 -12.44
N ALA A 2 26.18 -15.81 -12.85
CA ALA A 2 24.83 -15.71 -12.30
C ALA A 2 24.86 -16.10 -10.81
N ASN A 3 24.25 -15.25 -9.97
CA ASN A 3 24.30 -15.39 -8.53
C ASN A 3 23.35 -16.53 -8.11
N TYR A 4 23.93 -17.64 -7.66
CA TYR A 4 23.24 -18.89 -7.32
C TYR A 4 22.27 -18.77 -6.12
N GLU A 5 22.13 -17.58 -5.51
CA GLU A 5 21.22 -17.30 -4.40
C GLU A 5 19.84 -16.75 -4.84
N GLU A 6 19.68 -16.24 -6.07
CA GLU A 6 18.40 -15.67 -6.54
C GLU A 6 17.36 -16.73 -6.97
N MET A 7 17.79 -17.97 -7.22
CA MET A 7 16.92 -18.99 -7.85
C MET A 7 16.17 -19.90 -6.88
N ASP A 8 16.62 -20.06 -5.63
CA ASP A 8 15.95 -20.95 -4.66
C ASP A 8 14.85 -20.26 -3.86
N PHE A 9 14.92 -18.93 -3.66
CA PHE A 9 13.85 -18.18 -2.97
C PHE A 9 12.55 -18.07 -3.79
N ARG A 10 12.64 -17.85 -5.11
CA ARG A 10 11.47 -17.76 -6.00
C ARG A 10 10.60 -19.02 -6.02
N LYS A 11 11.16 -20.18 -5.69
CA LYS A 11 10.39 -21.44 -5.54
C LYS A 11 9.51 -21.47 -4.29
N PHE A 12 9.91 -20.77 -3.23
CA PHE A 12 9.16 -20.69 -1.98
C PHE A 12 8.24 -19.45 -1.92
N THR A 13 8.54 -18.38 -2.64
CA THR A 13 7.70 -17.17 -2.71
C THR A 13 6.59 -17.26 -3.75
N GLY A 14 6.73 -18.13 -4.77
CA GLY A 14 5.81 -18.16 -5.92
C GLY A 14 4.33 -18.34 -5.58
N ARG A 15 3.99 -19.02 -4.48
CA ARG A 15 2.58 -19.11 -4.01
C ARG A 15 2.10 -17.80 -3.40
N SER A 16 2.89 -17.21 -2.49
CA SER A 16 2.56 -15.92 -1.88
C SER A 16 2.54 -14.77 -2.88
N GLU A 17 3.40 -14.79 -3.89
CA GLU A 17 3.41 -13.82 -5.00
C GLU A 17 2.17 -14.01 -5.90
N THR A 18 1.75 -15.26 -6.11
CA THR A 18 0.52 -15.59 -6.84
C THR A 18 -0.70 -15.09 -6.10
N ASP A 19 -0.83 -15.41 -4.82
CA ASP A 19 -1.97 -15.04 -3.99
C ASP A 19 -2.07 -13.51 -3.89
N LYS A 20 -0.93 -12.81 -3.70
CA LYS A 20 -0.87 -11.33 -3.72
C LYS A 20 -1.37 -10.76 -5.05
N ALA A 21 -0.86 -11.25 -6.17
CA ALA A 21 -1.25 -10.73 -7.48
C ALA A 21 -2.75 -10.95 -7.77
N ILE A 22 -3.30 -12.11 -7.38
CA ILE A 22 -4.74 -12.40 -7.53
C ILE A 22 -5.58 -11.51 -6.63
N ASN A 23 -5.20 -11.31 -5.37
CA ASN A 23 -5.95 -10.47 -4.44
C ASN A 23 -5.90 -8.99 -4.85
N THR A 24 -4.76 -8.50 -5.33
CA THR A 24 -4.65 -7.15 -5.88
C THR A 24 -5.51 -7.01 -7.14
N LEU A 25 -5.51 -7.99 -8.06
CA LEU A 25 -6.39 -7.96 -9.23
C LEU A 25 -7.87 -7.94 -8.83
N LYS A 26 -8.27 -8.80 -7.89
CA LYS A 26 -9.64 -8.82 -7.34
C LYS A 26 -10.02 -7.44 -6.81
N GLY A 27 -9.13 -6.81 -6.05
CA GLY A 27 -9.34 -5.45 -5.56
C GLY A 27 -9.50 -4.43 -6.69
N ILE A 28 -8.64 -4.46 -7.72
CA ILE A 28 -8.74 -3.56 -8.88
C ILE A 28 -10.09 -3.73 -9.55
N LEU A 29 -10.50 -4.96 -9.83
CA LEU A 29 -11.79 -5.29 -10.44
C LEU A 29 -12.97 -4.81 -9.60
N LEU A 30 -12.90 -4.94 -8.27
CA LEU A 30 -13.93 -4.38 -7.38
C LEU A 30 -13.95 -2.86 -7.45
N GLY A 31 -12.79 -2.21 -7.41
CA GLY A 31 -12.65 -0.75 -7.42
C GLY A 31 -13.21 -0.12 -8.71
N ILE A 32 -12.82 -0.64 -9.87
CA ILE A 32 -13.31 -0.13 -11.17
C ILE A 32 -14.77 -0.48 -11.46
N ASN A 33 -15.38 -1.38 -10.67
CA ASN A 33 -16.77 -1.81 -10.86
C ASN A 33 -17.71 -1.23 -9.80
N LEU A 34 -17.25 -0.31 -8.94
CA LEU A 34 -18.08 0.26 -7.87
C LEU A 34 -19.26 1.06 -8.43
N ASP A 35 -19.06 1.78 -9.53
CA ASP A 35 -20.09 2.57 -10.20
C ASP A 35 -20.85 1.80 -11.30
N GLY A 36 -20.43 0.55 -11.57
CA GLY A 36 -20.98 -0.32 -12.61
C GLY A 36 -20.66 0.13 -14.04
N LYS A 37 -19.66 0.98 -14.25
CA LYS A 37 -19.20 1.42 -15.58
C LYS A 37 -17.69 1.29 -15.66
N ILE A 38 -17.19 1.03 -16.87
CA ILE A 38 -15.76 0.95 -17.09
C ILE A 38 -15.33 1.87 -18.22
N ASN A 39 -14.26 2.62 -17.99
CA ASN A 39 -13.68 3.56 -18.91
C ASN A 39 -12.32 3.08 -19.47
N ALA A 40 -11.80 3.82 -20.44
CA ALA A 40 -10.58 3.44 -21.16
C ALA A 40 -9.30 3.51 -20.30
N LEU A 41 -9.29 4.28 -19.22
CA LEU A 41 -8.16 4.40 -18.30
C LEU A 41 -8.12 3.20 -17.34
N GLU A 42 -9.27 2.78 -16.81
CA GLU A 42 -9.42 1.56 -16.01
C GLU A 42 -9.01 0.31 -16.80
N ILE A 43 -9.44 0.22 -18.07
CA ILE A 43 -9.01 -0.84 -19.00
C ILE A 43 -7.49 -0.83 -19.18
N ARG A 44 -6.88 0.35 -19.28
CA ARG A 44 -5.42 0.47 -19.43
C ARG A 44 -4.70 -0.02 -18.19
N GLU A 45 -5.22 0.26 -16.99
CA GLU A 45 -4.65 -0.24 -15.74
C GLU A 45 -4.73 -1.77 -15.65
N LEU A 46 -5.84 -2.40 -16.06
CA LEU A 46 -5.93 -3.87 -16.17
C LEU A 46 -4.92 -4.45 -17.16
N GLN A 47 -4.73 -3.80 -18.30
CA GLN A 47 -3.71 -4.19 -19.27
C GLN A 47 -2.28 -3.98 -18.72
N GLY A 48 -2.07 -2.96 -17.91
CA GLY A 48 -0.84 -2.71 -17.16
C GLY A 48 -0.52 -3.86 -16.21
N TRP A 49 -1.51 -4.28 -15.41
CA TRP A 49 -1.39 -5.43 -14.51
C TRP A 49 -1.00 -6.72 -15.27
N CYS A 50 -1.64 -6.98 -16.42
CA CYS A 50 -1.30 -8.13 -17.28
C CYS A 50 0.15 -8.10 -17.77
N LYS A 51 0.69 -6.92 -18.09
CA LYS A 51 2.09 -6.76 -18.54
C LYS A 51 3.07 -6.99 -17.40
N GLU A 52 2.78 -6.44 -16.21
CA GLU A 52 3.62 -6.57 -15.02
C GLU A 52 3.73 -8.05 -14.58
N HIS A 53 2.64 -8.79 -14.69
CA HIS A 53 2.58 -10.21 -14.32
C HIS A 53 2.82 -11.16 -15.51
N GLY A 54 3.36 -10.64 -16.61
CA GLY A 54 3.61 -11.36 -17.87
C GLY A 54 4.42 -12.66 -17.71
N GLU A 55 5.38 -12.70 -16.78
CA GLU A 55 6.21 -13.88 -16.50
C GLU A 55 5.41 -15.03 -15.84
N MET A 56 4.27 -14.71 -15.23
CA MET A 56 3.38 -15.66 -14.53
C MET A 56 2.26 -16.20 -15.44
N VAL A 57 2.07 -15.63 -16.64
CA VAL A 57 0.99 -15.95 -17.60
C VAL A 57 0.97 -17.41 -18.02
N ASN A 58 2.11 -18.12 -17.95
CA ASN A 58 2.18 -19.55 -18.30
C ASN A 58 1.72 -20.50 -17.18
N ARG A 59 1.13 -19.98 -16.10
CA ARG A 59 0.62 -20.78 -14.97
C ARG A 59 -0.87 -20.52 -14.76
N HIS A 60 -1.64 -21.58 -14.57
CA HIS A 60 -3.01 -21.47 -14.08
C HIS A 60 -2.99 -20.89 -12.65
N PRO A 61 -3.89 -19.94 -12.29
CA PRO A 61 -5.02 -19.42 -13.05
C PRO A 61 -4.73 -18.18 -13.92
N PHE A 62 -3.50 -17.64 -13.90
CA PHE A 62 -3.14 -16.40 -14.61
C PHE A 62 -3.40 -16.46 -16.12
N THR A 63 -3.19 -17.62 -16.75
CA THR A 63 -3.48 -17.79 -18.18
C THR A 63 -4.94 -17.48 -18.49
N GLU A 64 -5.88 -17.94 -17.66
CA GLU A 64 -7.32 -17.73 -17.86
C GLU A 64 -7.71 -16.28 -17.54
N LEU A 65 -7.21 -15.73 -16.43
CA LEU A 65 -7.43 -14.33 -16.05
C LEU A 65 -6.97 -13.37 -17.15
N VAL A 66 -5.76 -13.56 -17.67
CA VAL A 66 -5.17 -12.70 -18.71
C VAL A 66 -5.92 -12.86 -20.04
N SER A 67 -6.36 -14.07 -20.37
CA SER A 67 -7.15 -14.31 -21.59
C SER A 67 -8.51 -13.60 -21.50
N LEU A 68 -9.21 -13.71 -20.36
CA LEU A 68 -10.48 -13.02 -20.14
C LEU A 68 -10.33 -11.49 -20.19
N ILE A 69 -9.28 -10.93 -19.58
CA ILE A 69 -8.99 -9.48 -19.67
C ILE A 69 -8.73 -9.07 -21.13
N GLN A 70 -7.95 -9.86 -21.89
CA GLN A 70 -7.66 -9.55 -23.29
C GLN A 70 -8.92 -9.65 -24.17
N GLU A 71 -9.78 -10.65 -23.94
CA GLU A 71 -11.04 -10.83 -24.66
C GLU A 71 -12.05 -9.72 -24.34
N GLY A 72 -12.22 -9.38 -23.05
CA GLY A 72 -13.12 -8.30 -22.59
C GLY A 72 -12.69 -6.93 -23.14
N THR A 73 -11.39 -6.65 -23.15
CA THR A 73 -10.86 -5.37 -23.67
C THR A 73 -10.87 -5.28 -25.19
N SER A 74 -10.82 -6.41 -25.91
CA SER A 74 -10.85 -6.45 -27.38
C SER A 74 -12.26 -6.39 -27.96
N SER A 75 -13.27 -6.82 -27.19
CA SER A 75 -14.64 -6.98 -27.67
C SER A 75 -15.48 -5.71 -27.65
N GLY A 76 -14.94 -4.59 -27.14
CA GLY A 76 -15.67 -3.30 -27.09
C GLY A 76 -16.96 -3.39 -26.27
N LEU A 77 -17.08 -4.39 -25.41
CA LEU A 77 -18.21 -4.55 -24.52
C LEU A 77 -18.07 -3.50 -23.42
N GLU A 78 -18.90 -2.46 -23.50
CA GLU A 78 -19.20 -1.52 -22.42
C GLU A 78 -19.92 -2.22 -21.23
N GLY A 79 -20.03 -3.54 -21.24
CA GLY A 79 -20.72 -4.35 -20.24
C GLY A 79 -19.77 -4.86 -19.17
N VAL A 80 -20.22 -4.81 -17.92
CA VAL A 80 -19.50 -5.29 -16.73
C VAL A 80 -19.56 -6.81 -16.54
N ASP A 81 -20.30 -7.55 -17.38
CA ASP A 81 -20.50 -9.01 -17.26
C ASP A 81 -19.17 -9.79 -17.20
N TRP A 82 -18.17 -9.39 -18.01
CA TRP A 82 -16.86 -10.06 -18.01
C TRP A 82 -16.02 -9.77 -16.76
N ILE A 83 -16.33 -8.68 -16.03
CA ILE A 83 -15.73 -8.37 -14.73
C ILE A 83 -16.32 -9.27 -13.66
N GLU A 84 -17.63 -9.52 -13.71
CA GLU A 84 -18.26 -10.49 -12.81
C GLU A 84 -17.67 -11.89 -13.00
N ASP A 85 -17.44 -12.31 -14.25
CA ASP A 85 -16.75 -13.57 -14.58
C ASP A 85 -15.31 -13.61 -14.04
N LEU A 86 -14.57 -12.49 -14.17
CA LEU A 86 -13.22 -12.37 -13.60
C LEU A 86 -13.21 -12.41 -12.07
N LEU A 87 -14.15 -11.71 -11.43
CA LEU A 87 -14.30 -11.72 -9.97
C LEU A 87 -14.65 -13.12 -9.47
N TYR A 88 -15.50 -13.85 -10.19
CA TYR A 88 -15.79 -15.24 -9.91
C TYR A 88 -14.53 -16.11 -9.98
N LEU A 89 -13.73 -15.96 -11.04
CA LEU A 89 -12.49 -16.71 -11.21
C LEU A 89 -11.47 -16.38 -10.10
N CYS A 90 -11.30 -15.10 -9.74
CA CYS A 90 -10.45 -14.68 -8.62
C CYS A 90 -10.90 -15.36 -7.30
N ASN A 91 -12.19 -15.37 -7.01
CA ASN A 91 -12.72 -15.98 -5.78
C ASN A 91 -12.51 -17.49 -5.73
N GLN A 92 -12.68 -18.20 -6.85
CA GLN A 92 -12.49 -19.65 -6.92
C GLN A 92 -11.02 -20.05 -6.68
N THR A 93 -10.08 -19.17 -7.00
CA THR A 93 -8.64 -19.46 -6.87
C THR A 93 -8.07 -19.23 -5.47
N GLY A 94 -8.80 -18.53 -4.58
CA GLY A 94 -8.39 -18.18 -3.22
C GLY A 94 -8.79 -19.19 -2.13
N GLU A 95 -9.49 -20.27 -2.46
CA GLU A 95 -9.92 -21.27 -1.46
C GLU A 95 -8.76 -22.19 -1.04
N GLY A 96 -7.87 -21.70 -0.17
CA GLY A 96 -6.89 -22.61 0.40
C GLY A 96 -5.82 -22.07 1.32
N SER A 97 -6.15 -21.43 2.46
CA SER A 97 -5.31 -21.49 3.69
C SER A 97 -5.89 -20.65 4.84
N LEU A 98 -5.56 -21.09 6.06
CA LEU A 98 -5.81 -20.59 7.42
C LEU A 98 -6.19 -19.09 7.52
N TYR A 99 -7.27 -18.80 8.27
CA TYR A 99 -7.83 -17.52 8.75
C TYR A 99 -6.97 -16.22 8.73
N TYR A 100 -5.64 -16.29 8.84
CA TYR A 100 -4.74 -15.14 8.75
C TYR A 100 -4.34 -14.77 7.30
N ASP A 101 -4.33 -15.76 6.41
CA ASP A 101 -4.23 -15.56 4.95
C ASP A 101 -5.40 -14.71 4.46
N MET A 102 -6.59 -14.91 5.04
CA MET A 102 -7.80 -14.13 4.75
C MET A 102 -7.62 -12.64 5.09
N ALA A 103 -7.12 -12.28 6.28
CA ALA A 103 -6.89 -10.86 6.61
C ALA A 103 -5.85 -10.20 5.70
N THR A 104 -4.82 -10.95 5.28
CA THR A 104 -3.81 -10.46 4.32
C THR A 104 -4.42 -10.31 2.93
N ALA A 105 -5.25 -11.26 2.51
CA ALA A 105 -5.97 -11.24 1.24
C ALA A 105 -6.97 -10.08 1.17
N ASP A 106 -7.71 -9.81 2.24
CA ASP A 106 -8.67 -8.71 2.28
C ASP A 106 -7.94 -7.36 2.30
N LEU A 107 -6.78 -7.25 2.98
CA LEU A 107 -5.94 -6.05 2.88
C LEU A 107 -5.40 -5.84 1.46
N GLN A 108 -4.94 -6.90 0.79
CA GLN A 108 -4.52 -6.81 -0.63
C GLN A 108 -5.69 -6.47 -1.56
N THR A 109 -6.90 -6.92 -1.23
CA THR A 109 -8.13 -6.55 -1.92
C THR A 109 -8.42 -5.06 -1.71
N LEU A 110 -8.33 -4.55 -0.48
CA LEU A 110 -8.46 -3.11 -0.19
C LEU A 110 -7.43 -2.28 -0.98
N GLN A 111 -6.18 -2.75 -1.04
CA GLN A 111 -5.15 -2.09 -1.85
C GLN A 111 -5.57 -2.00 -3.32
N GLY A 112 -6.05 -3.10 -3.88
CA GLY A 112 -6.54 -3.13 -5.25
C GLY A 112 -7.76 -2.23 -5.45
N MET A 113 -8.67 -2.14 -4.47
CA MET A 113 -9.82 -1.22 -4.56
C MET A 113 -9.36 0.23 -4.62
N CYS A 114 -8.41 0.64 -3.77
CA CYS A 114 -7.80 1.96 -3.86
C CYS A 114 -7.13 2.19 -5.22
N HIS A 115 -6.52 1.15 -5.81
CA HIS A 115 -5.93 1.21 -7.15
C HIS A 115 -7.00 1.42 -8.22
N GLY A 116 -8.09 0.64 -8.17
CA GLY A 116 -9.20 0.75 -9.11
C GLY A 116 -9.84 2.14 -9.07
N ILE A 117 -10.14 2.64 -7.87
CA ILE A 117 -10.70 4.00 -7.69
C ILE A 117 -9.74 5.08 -8.23
N LEU A 118 -8.43 4.92 -8.07
CA LEU A 118 -7.47 5.93 -8.57
C LEU A 118 -7.16 5.81 -10.07
N SER A 119 -7.60 4.74 -10.73
CA SER A 119 -7.13 4.36 -12.07
C SER A 119 -7.48 5.36 -13.17
N ASP A 120 -8.58 6.10 -13.01
CA ASP A 120 -9.00 7.15 -13.93
C ASP A 120 -8.65 8.57 -13.42
N GLY A 121 -8.11 8.65 -12.21
CA GLY A 121 -7.76 9.88 -11.51
C GLY A 121 -8.94 10.68 -11.00
N GLN A 122 -10.15 10.15 -11.02
CA GLN A 122 -11.33 10.72 -10.36
C GLN A 122 -11.67 9.92 -9.11
N VAL A 123 -12.44 10.53 -8.21
CA VAL A 123 -12.98 9.84 -7.04
C VAL A 123 -14.40 10.35 -6.92
N ASP A 124 -15.36 9.52 -7.27
CA ASP A 124 -16.78 9.88 -7.29
C ASP A 124 -17.50 9.49 -5.98
N ASP A 125 -18.74 9.96 -5.84
CA ASP A 125 -19.51 9.71 -4.62
C ASP A 125 -19.95 8.25 -4.49
N THR A 126 -20.22 7.61 -5.61
CA THR A 126 -20.64 6.21 -5.65
C THR A 126 -19.48 5.32 -5.20
N GLU A 127 -18.27 5.53 -5.72
CA GLU A 127 -17.06 4.83 -5.31
C GLU A 127 -16.78 4.97 -3.81
N VAL A 128 -16.88 6.18 -3.26
CA VAL A 128 -16.62 6.40 -1.83
C VAL A 128 -17.68 5.73 -0.95
N ASN A 129 -18.95 5.77 -1.35
CA ASN A 129 -20.01 5.08 -0.62
C ASN A 129 -19.89 3.55 -0.71
N SER A 130 -19.57 3.01 -1.89
CA SER A 130 -19.36 1.56 -2.07
C SER A 130 -18.09 1.08 -1.35
N LEU A 131 -17.02 1.88 -1.33
CA LEU A 131 -15.84 1.62 -0.49
C LEU A 131 -16.22 1.63 0.99
N ARG A 132 -17.08 2.56 1.43
CA ARG A 132 -17.55 2.58 2.81
C ARG A 132 -18.32 1.32 3.19
N GLU A 133 -19.23 0.85 2.32
CA GLU A 133 -19.97 -0.40 2.53
C GLU A 133 -19.02 -1.59 2.66
N TRP A 134 -18.05 -1.70 1.73
CA TRP A 134 -17.04 -2.76 1.80
C TRP A 134 -16.24 -2.71 3.10
N LEU A 135 -15.81 -1.52 3.52
CA LEU A 135 -15.07 -1.37 4.78
C LEU A 135 -15.93 -1.82 5.97
N ASP A 136 -17.20 -1.42 6.04
CA ASP A 136 -18.09 -1.82 7.14
C ASP A 136 -18.34 -3.34 7.17
N GLU A 137 -18.37 -4.02 6.02
CA GLU A 137 -18.47 -5.49 5.93
C GLU A 137 -17.18 -6.20 6.38
N HIS A 138 -16.04 -5.51 6.37
CA HIS A 138 -14.72 -6.05 6.71
C HIS A 138 -14.18 -5.48 8.03
N GLU A 139 -15.04 -5.22 9.02
CA GLU A 139 -14.67 -4.68 10.35
C GLU A 139 -13.62 -5.55 11.09
N HIS A 140 -13.48 -6.84 10.74
CA HIS A 140 -12.40 -7.69 11.28
C HIS A 140 -11.00 -7.14 10.96
N LEU A 141 -10.89 -6.28 9.95
CA LEU A 141 -9.66 -5.60 9.55
C LEU A 141 -9.35 -4.34 10.35
N ALA A 142 -10.25 -3.85 11.20
CA ALA A 142 -10.10 -2.62 12.00
C ALA A 142 -8.85 -2.57 12.90
N LYS A 143 -8.14 -3.69 13.04
CA LYS A 143 -6.92 -3.82 13.84
C LYS A 143 -5.63 -3.80 13.01
N TYR A 144 -5.74 -3.72 11.68
CA TYR A 144 -4.62 -3.74 10.76
C TYR A 144 -4.52 -2.42 10.01
N TYR A 145 -3.33 -1.87 10.02
CA TYR A 145 -2.97 -0.78 9.11
C TYR A 145 -2.99 -1.28 7.66
N PRO A 146 -3.33 -0.47 6.64
CA PRO A 146 -3.89 0.88 6.72
C PRO A 146 -5.42 0.90 6.72
N TYR A 147 -6.09 -0.23 6.97
CA TYR A 147 -7.56 -0.29 6.95
C TYR A 147 -8.17 0.72 7.94
N ASP A 148 -7.63 0.82 9.16
CA ASP A 148 -8.16 1.71 10.19
C ASP A 148 -8.05 3.19 9.79
N GLU A 149 -6.97 3.55 9.11
CA GLU A 149 -6.74 4.89 8.59
C GLU A 149 -7.68 5.22 7.44
N ILE A 150 -7.78 4.32 6.46
CA ILE A 150 -8.68 4.47 5.31
C ILE A 150 -10.14 4.54 5.78
N HIS A 151 -10.55 3.68 6.71
CA HIS A 151 -11.90 3.68 7.27
C HIS A 151 -12.21 4.98 8.00
N SER A 152 -11.28 5.47 8.82
CA SER A 152 -11.44 6.76 9.52
C SER A 152 -11.53 7.93 8.54
N LEU A 153 -10.73 7.92 7.48
CA LEU A 153 -10.76 8.95 6.45
C LEU A 153 -12.10 8.97 5.70
N VAL A 154 -12.56 7.80 5.25
CA VAL A 154 -13.85 7.65 4.54
C VAL A 154 -15.01 8.08 5.45
N LEU A 155 -15.00 7.67 6.73
CA LEU A 155 -15.99 8.13 7.72
C LEU A 155 -16.02 9.64 7.89
N CYS A 156 -14.84 10.28 7.91
CA CYS A 156 -14.72 11.72 8.07
C CYS A 156 -15.26 12.47 6.85
N VAL A 157 -14.90 12.03 5.64
CA VAL A 157 -15.36 12.61 4.37
C VAL A 157 -16.87 12.45 4.18
N LEU A 158 -17.46 11.34 4.65
CA LEU A 158 -18.90 11.12 4.53
C LEU A 158 -19.72 11.74 5.68
N SER A 159 -19.06 12.40 6.65
CA SER A 159 -19.71 12.79 7.91
C SER A 159 -20.77 13.88 7.77
N ASP A 160 -20.61 14.79 6.81
CA ASP A 160 -21.57 15.86 6.50
C ASP A 160 -22.54 15.48 5.36
N GLY A 161 -22.33 14.32 4.74
CA GLY A 161 -23.11 13.78 3.64
C GLY A 161 -22.84 14.41 2.27
N ILE A 162 -21.81 15.26 2.13
CA ILE A 162 -21.47 15.92 0.86
C ILE A 162 -19.96 15.85 0.64
N ILE A 163 -19.51 15.09 -0.35
CA ILE A 163 -18.08 14.98 -0.67
C ILE A 163 -17.64 16.17 -1.53
N ASP A 164 -16.90 17.10 -0.91
CA ASP A 164 -16.39 18.29 -1.60
C ASP A 164 -15.05 18.04 -2.33
N ASP A 165 -14.62 18.99 -3.18
CA ASP A 165 -13.38 18.87 -3.95
C ASP A 165 -12.13 18.72 -3.08
N LYS A 166 -12.11 19.30 -1.87
CA LYS A 166 -10.98 19.16 -0.94
C LYS A 166 -10.95 17.78 -0.32
N GLU A 167 -12.11 17.22 -0.02
CA GLU A 167 -12.25 15.86 0.51
C GLU A 167 -11.89 14.80 -0.53
N ARG A 168 -12.32 14.98 -1.79
CA ARG A 168 -11.84 14.14 -2.91
C ARG A 168 -10.33 14.21 -3.04
N LEU A 169 -9.76 15.42 -2.95
CA LEU A 169 -8.32 15.58 -3.05
C LEU A 169 -7.57 14.94 -1.88
N ARG A 170 -8.15 14.96 -0.67
CA ARG A 170 -7.62 14.24 0.51
C ARG A 170 -7.66 12.73 0.32
N LEU A 171 -8.78 12.18 -0.19
CA LEU A 171 -8.90 10.75 -0.52
C LEU A 171 -7.85 10.35 -1.57
N LYS A 172 -7.74 11.12 -2.66
CA LYS A 172 -6.73 10.89 -3.71
C LYS A 172 -5.32 10.89 -3.13
N ALA A 173 -4.98 11.89 -2.33
CA ALA A 173 -3.67 12.02 -1.71
C ALA A 173 -3.35 10.81 -0.83
N HIS A 174 -4.34 10.33 -0.06
CA HIS A 174 -4.16 9.18 0.82
C HIS A 174 -4.03 7.86 0.06
N PHE A 175 -4.90 7.60 -0.92
CA PHE A 175 -4.82 6.39 -1.76
C PHE A 175 -3.51 6.34 -2.56
N ASN A 176 -2.99 7.49 -3.00
CA ASN A 176 -1.72 7.57 -3.72
C ASN A 176 -0.51 7.14 -2.87
N GLN A 177 -0.62 7.12 -1.53
CA GLN A 177 0.43 6.57 -0.65
C GLN A 177 0.55 5.04 -0.73
N PHE A 178 -0.49 4.38 -1.23
CA PHE A 178 -0.68 2.93 -1.15
C PHE A 178 -0.69 2.24 -2.52
N VAL A 179 -0.78 3.04 -3.59
CA VAL A 179 -1.04 2.58 -4.95
C VAL A 179 0.12 2.98 -5.84
N LYS A 180 0.47 2.10 -6.78
CA LYS A 180 1.40 2.39 -7.87
C LYS A 180 0.67 2.18 -9.19
N LEU A 181 0.24 3.28 -9.80
CA LEU A 181 -0.45 3.24 -11.09
C LEU A 181 0.51 2.90 -12.23
N SER A 182 -0.04 2.30 -13.29
CA SER A 182 0.74 1.96 -14.48
C SER A 182 0.96 3.17 -15.41
N ASP A 183 0.03 4.13 -15.40
CA ASP A 183 0.11 5.36 -16.17
C ASP A 183 0.98 6.43 -15.48
N SER A 184 2.14 6.72 -16.07
CA SER A 184 3.10 7.68 -15.53
C SER A 184 2.60 9.13 -15.59
N GLU A 185 1.85 9.51 -16.62
CA GLU A 185 1.32 10.87 -16.75
C GLU A 185 0.24 11.13 -15.71
N LEU A 186 -0.64 10.15 -15.50
CA LEU A 186 -1.66 10.20 -14.45
C LEU A 186 -1.02 10.29 -13.06
N THR A 187 0.02 9.48 -12.81
CA THR A 187 0.76 9.49 -11.54
C THR A 187 1.36 10.87 -11.25
N GLU A 188 2.03 11.48 -12.22
CA GLU A 188 2.60 12.82 -12.07
C GLU A 188 1.53 13.89 -11.80
N LYS A 189 0.39 13.78 -12.50
CA LYS A 189 -0.74 14.69 -12.31
C LYS A 189 -1.34 14.58 -10.90
N ILE A 190 -1.60 13.36 -10.43
CA ILE A 190 -2.12 13.12 -9.07
C ILE A 190 -1.13 13.64 -8.03
N ALA A 191 0.17 13.38 -8.21
CA ALA A 191 1.21 13.89 -7.32
C ALA A 191 1.24 15.43 -7.29
N PHE A 192 1.10 16.09 -8.44
CA PHE A 192 1.04 17.54 -8.53
C PHE A 192 -0.21 18.11 -7.83
N ASP A 193 -1.39 17.55 -8.11
CA ASP A 193 -2.65 18.02 -7.56
C ASP A 193 -2.69 17.84 -6.02
N THR A 194 -2.08 16.77 -5.52
CA THR A 194 -2.07 16.42 -4.09
C THR A 194 -0.90 17.00 -3.30
N ALA A 195 0.10 17.60 -3.96
CA ALA A 195 1.33 18.11 -3.31
C ALA A 195 1.08 19.12 -2.17
N SER A 196 -0.04 19.85 -2.22
CA SER A 196 -0.41 20.84 -1.21
C SER A 196 -1.18 20.27 -0.02
N ILE A 197 -1.63 19.01 -0.11
CA ILE A 197 -2.37 18.35 0.94
C ILE A 197 -1.40 17.81 1.98
N LYS A 198 -1.46 18.38 3.17
CA LYS A 198 -0.87 17.74 4.35
C LYS A 198 -1.79 16.59 4.75
N ILE A 199 -1.35 15.36 4.46
CA ILE A 199 -2.01 14.16 4.93
C ILE A 199 -1.74 14.07 6.43
N GLU A 200 -2.57 14.73 7.23
CA GLU A 200 -2.60 14.58 8.68
C GLU A 200 -3.41 13.32 9.01
N GLY A 201 -2.84 12.18 8.63
CA GLY A 201 -3.29 10.83 8.94
C GLY A 201 -2.23 10.13 9.81
N ILE A 202 -2.64 9.15 10.60
CA ILE A 202 -1.99 8.65 11.82
C ILE A 202 -0.75 7.76 11.56
N CYS A 203 -0.31 7.69 10.31
CA CYS A 203 1.07 7.42 9.93
C CYS A 203 1.66 8.68 9.29
N THR A 204 2.57 9.30 10.04
CA THR A 204 3.25 10.56 9.76
C THR A 204 3.66 10.69 8.29
N ALA A 205 2.86 11.42 7.50
CA ALA A 205 3.22 11.87 6.16
C ALA A 205 4.30 12.99 6.16
N ASN A 206 4.81 13.33 7.34
CA ASN A 206 6.04 14.08 7.56
C ASN A 206 6.47 13.87 9.03
N PRO A 207 7.09 12.74 9.40
CA PRO A 207 7.48 12.49 10.77
C PRO A 207 8.53 13.51 11.19
N GLU A 208 8.22 14.39 12.14
CA GLU A 208 9.28 15.01 12.91
C GLU A 208 9.89 13.91 13.79
N ILE A 209 11.00 13.34 13.32
CA ILE A 209 11.76 12.36 14.09
C ILE A 209 12.59 13.13 15.10
N ASP A 210 12.27 12.94 16.36
CA ASP A 210 13.17 13.27 17.45
C ASP A 210 14.16 12.11 17.61
N PHE A 211 15.45 12.38 17.43
CA PHE A 211 16.48 11.35 17.54
C PHE A 211 17.03 11.26 18.96
N ASP A 212 17.18 12.37 19.67
CA ASP A 212 17.98 12.43 20.90
C ASP A 212 17.33 11.63 22.03
N GLY A 213 18.03 10.57 22.48
CA GLY A 213 17.56 9.68 23.54
C GLY A 213 16.34 8.81 23.20
N LYS A 214 15.87 8.82 21.94
CA LYS A 214 14.73 8.02 21.47
C LYS A 214 15.14 6.63 21.04
N THR A 215 14.24 5.66 21.21
CA THR A 215 14.53 4.25 20.92
C THR A 215 14.03 3.85 19.54
N PHE A 216 14.94 3.40 18.69
CA PHE A 216 14.67 2.96 17.32
C PHE A 216 14.80 1.45 17.20
N CYS A 217 13.97 0.83 16.36
CA CYS A 217 14.15 -0.53 15.89
C CYS A 217 14.09 -0.55 14.36
N LEU A 218 14.93 -1.33 13.71
CA LEU A 218 14.96 -1.44 12.25
C LEU A 218 14.54 -2.85 11.81
N THR A 219 13.79 -2.93 10.71
CA THR A 219 13.31 -4.18 10.10
C THR A 219 13.19 -4.04 8.59
N GLY A 220 13.13 -5.15 7.85
CA GLY A 220 12.97 -5.12 6.38
C GLY A 220 14.29 -5.00 5.60
N LEU A 221 14.18 -4.99 4.28
CA LEU A 221 15.30 -4.83 3.34
C LEU A 221 15.48 -3.34 3.03
N PHE A 222 16.71 -2.84 3.13
CA PHE A 222 17.00 -1.42 2.92
C PHE A 222 17.64 -1.23 1.54
N ASP A 223 17.14 -0.25 0.79
CA ASP A 223 17.52 0.01 -0.61
C ASP A 223 18.34 1.29 -0.79
N ARG A 224 18.00 2.36 -0.06
CA ARG A 224 18.74 3.63 -0.14
C ARG A 224 20.09 3.56 0.58
N GLY A 225 20.22 2.64 1.52
CA GLY A 225 21.46 2.34 2.22
C GLY A 225 21.41 0.95 2.84
N THR A 226 22.49 0.53 3.47
CA THR A 226 22.51 -0.70 4.25
C THR A 226 21.83 -0.47 5.61
N ARG A 227 21.25 -1.53 6.19
CA ARG A 227 20.72 -1.47 7.57
C ARG A 227 21.75 -0.91 8.56
N LYS A 228 23.04 -1.26 8.40
CA LYS A 228 24.12 -0.77 9.26
C LYS A 228 24.31 0.75 9.15
N GLU A 229 24.19 1.30 7.95
CA GLU A 229 24.26 2.75 7.74
C GLU A 229 23.08 3.46 8.37
N ALA A 230 21.87 2.91 8.24
CA ALA A 230 20.69 3.45 8.93
C ALA A 230 20.84 3.40 10.47
N GLU A 231 21.37 2.30 11.02
CA GLU A 231 21.65 2.19 12.46
C GLU A 231 22.71 3.21 12.92
N ALA A 232 23.76 3.42 12.13
CA ALA A 232 24.78 4.42 12.42
C ALA A 232 24.22 5.84 12.37
N ALA A 233 23.42 6.17 11.35
CA ALA A 233 22.80 7.49 11.21
C ALA A 233 21.88 7.84 12.40
N VAL A 234 21.11 6.86 12.89
CA VAL A 234 20.31 7.03 14.12
C VAL A 234 21.21 7.33 15.32
N ALA A 235 22.28 6.56 15.50
CA ALA A 235 23.19 6.72 16.63
C ALA A 235 23.95 8.07 16.60
N ASP A 236 24.37 8.51 15.41
CA ASP A 236 25.06 9.79 15.20
C ASP A 236 24.17 10.98 15.55
N MET A 237 22.84 10.81 15.42
CA MET A 237 21.84 11.81 15.80
C MET A 237 21.39 11.69 17.28
N GLY A 238 22.02 10.82 18.08
CA GLY A 238 21.71 10.65 19.51
C GLY A 238 20.65 9.59 19.83
N GLY A 239 20.17 8.85 18.82
CA GLY A 239 19.18 7.78 18.99
C GLY A 239 19.76 6.46 19.48
N ILE A 240 18.90 5.66 20.12
CA ILE A 240 19.25 4.36 20.71
C ILE A 240 18.68 3.24 19.82
N VAL A 241 19.55 2.57 19.08
CA VAL A 241 19.16 1.44 18.22
C VAL A 241 18.94 0.17 19.06
N THR A 242 17.83 -0.52 18.80
CA THR A 242 17.46 -1.78 19.45
C THR A 242 17.16 -2.88 18.43
N LYS A 243 17.51 -4.11 18.80
CA LYS A 243 17.35 -5.27 17.93
C LYS A 243 15.89 -5.68 17.74
N ASP A 244 15.04 -5.49 18.75
CA ASP A 244 13.65 -5.96 18.76
C ASP A 244 12.71 -4.87 19.26
N VAL A 245 11.49 -4.87 18.72
CA VAL A 245 10.43 -3.95 19.15
C VAL A 245 10.02 -4.27 20.58
N SER A 246 9.91 -3.23 21.42
CA SER A 246 9.47 -3.28 22.81
C SER A 246 8.44 -2.16 23.07
N LYS A 247 7.78 -2.17 24.24
CA LYS A 247 6.87 -1.08 24.63
C LYS A 247 7.56 0.30 24.75
N LYS A 248 8.89 0.31 24.90
CA LYS A 248 9.73 1.50 24.97
C LYS A 248 10.23 1.97 23.61
N THR A 249 9.96 1.22 22.54
CA THR A 249 10.36 1.62 21.19
C THR A 249 9.53 2.83 20.79
N ASP A 250 10.21 3.94 20.48
CA ASP A 250 9.58 5.17 19.99
C ASP A 250 9.36 5.09 18.48
N TYR A 251 10.31 4.51 17.74
CA TYR A 251 10.29 4.45 16.28
C TYR A 251 10.64 3.06 15.74
N LEU A 252 9.85 2.55 14.79
CA LEU A 252 10.15 1.36 14.00
C LEU A 252 10.39 1.78 12.56
N ILE A 253 11.63 1.70 12.09
CA ILE A 253 11.99 1.96 10.70
C ILE A 253 11.84 0.68 9.89
N VAL A 254 11.06 0.76 8.81
CA VAL A 254 10.76 -0.36 7.92
C VAL A 254 11.43 -0.13 6.57
N GLY A 255 12.48 -0.90 6.31
CA GLY A 255 13.08 -1.06 5.00
C GLY A 255 12.12 -1.75 4.05
N GLN A 256 11.90 -1.14 2.88
CA GLN A 256 10.82 -1.49 1.96
C GLN A 256 11.27 -2.34 0.77
N GLY A 257 12.57 -2.56 0.55
CA GLY A 257 13.06 -3.25 -0.64
C GLY A 257 12.52 -2.65 -1.95
N GLY A 258 12.20 -1.36 -1.94
CA GLY A 258 11.67 -0.62 -3.09
C GLY A 258 10.15 -0.70 -3.28
N SER A 259 9.40 -1.37 -2.40
CA SER A 259 7.93 -1.50 -2.50
C SER A 259 7.20 -0.38 -1.74
N PRO A 260 6.53 0.57 -2.43
CA PRO A 260 5.73 1.61 -1.78
C PRO A 260 4.51 1.02 -1.01
N CYS A 261 4.09 -0.19 -1.37
CA CYS A 261 2.86 -0.84 -0.87
C CYS A 261 3.08 -1.74 0.35
N TRP A 262 4.17 -1.52 1.11
CA TRP A 262 4.62 -2.37 2.21
C TRP A 262 3.56 -2.60 3.30
N SER A 263 2.59 -1.70 3.43
CA SER A 263 1.49 -1.78 4.39
C SER A 263 0.47 -2.89 4.08
N PHE A 264 0.49 -3.47 2.87
CA PHE A 264 -0.41 -4.54 2.46
C PHE A 264 0.31 -5.88 2.25
N GLU A 265 1.61 -5.92 2.56
CA GLU A 265 2.39 -7.16 2.55
C GLU A 265 2.25 -7.90 3.88
N ALA A 266 2.61 -9.19 3.89
CA ALA A 266 2.63 -9.98 5.12
C ALA A 266 3.50 -9.27 6.18
N PHE A 267 2.86 -8.64 7.17
CA PHE A 267 3.57 -7.86 8.18
C PHE A 267 4.61 -8.73 8.87
N GLY A 268 5.89 -8.37 8.72
CA GLY A 268 6.96 -9.04 9.45
C GLY A 268 6.69 -8.99 10.96
N ARG A 269 7.11 -10.02 11.70
CA ARG A 269 6.85 -10.19 13.15
C ARG A 269 7.05 -8.92 14.00
N LYS A 270 7.98 -8.05 13.60
CA LYS A 270 8.29 -6.77 14.28
C LYS A 270 7.23 -5.70 14.04
N VAL A 271 6.70 -5.56 12.82
CA VAL A 271 5.63 -4.60 12.49
C VAL A 271 4.35 -4.97 13.24
N GLN A 272 4.00 -6.26 13.26
CA GLN A 272 2.87 -6.77 14.05
C GLN A 272 3.03 -6.48 15.55
N LYS A 273 4.25 -6.65 16.07
CA LYS A 273 4.57 -6.38 17.48
C LYS A 273 4.45 -4.88 17.80
N ALA A 274 4.90 -4.00 16.91
CA ALA A 274 4.73 -2.55 17.05
C ALA A 274 3.25 -2.15 17.06
N GLN A 275 2.45 -2.64 16.10
CA GLN A 275 1.00 -2.38 16.07
C GLN A 275 0.30 -2.89 17.34
N THR A 276 0.68 -4.07 17.83
CA THR A 276 0.15 -4.58 19.10
C THR A 276 0.44 -3.64 20.26
N TYR A 277 1.66 -3.10 20.34
CA TYR A 277 1.98 -2.12 21.37
C TYR A 277 1.24 -0.79 21.19
N ARG A 278 0.99 -0.32 19.96
CA ARG A 278 0.13 0.84 19.72
C ARG A 278 -1.26 0.64 20.34
N ARG A 279 -1.86 -0.53 20.12
CA ARG A 279 -3.17 -0.90 20.71
C ARG A 279 -3.14 -0.96 22.23
N GLU A 280 -2.01 -1.35 22.82
CA GLU A 280 -1.80 -1.34 24.28
C GLU A 280 -1.43 0.04 24.84
N GLY A 281 -1.49 1.11 24.03
CA GLY A 281 -1.25 2.49 24.43
C GLY A 281 0.20 2.98 24.25
N SER A 282 1.07 2.19 23.63
CA SER A 282 2.41 2.67 23.24
C SER A 282 2.31 3.66 22.09
N LYS A 283 3.25 4.61 22.03
CA LYS A 283 3.31 5.64 20.98
C LYS A 283 4.28 5.29 19.86
N VAL A 284 4.62 4.01 19.69
CA VAL A 284 5.56 3.58 18.66
C VAL A 284 5.09 4.06 17.27
N SER A 285 5.94 4.81 16.59
CA SER A 285 5.70 5.35 15.26
C SER A 285 6.40 4.45 14.24
N ILE A 286 5.67 4.01 13.21
CA ILE A 286 6.22 3.15 12.16
C ILE A 286 6.54 4.07 10.97
N ILE A 287 7.79 4.06 10.53
CA ILE A 287 8.31 5.01 9.53
C ILE A 287 8.93 4.22 8.37
N ALA A 288 8.59 4.62 7.16
CA ALA A 288 9.18 4.10 5.94
C ALA A 288 10.67 4.46 5.82
N GLU A 289 11.46 3.62 5.16
CA GLU A 289 12.85 3.94 4.87
C GLU A 289 13.01 5.27 4.10
N TYR A 290 12.18 5.52 3.08
CA TYR A 290 12.28 6.75 2.28
C TYR A 290 12.08 8.01 3.15
N ASP A 291 11.00 8.05 3.93
CA ASP A 291 10.73 9.15 4.86
C ASP A 291 11.89 9.34 5.84
N PHE A 292 12.39 8.24 6.41
CA PHE A 292 13.51 8.28 7.35
C PHE A 292 14.75 8.97 6.78
N TRP A 293 15.12 8.66 5.54
CA TRP A 293 16.27 9.29 4.89
C TRP A 293 16.01 10.75 4.54
N ASP A 294 14.83 11.09 4.03
CA ASP A 294 14.48 12.48 3.69
C ASP A 294 14.52 13.39 4.94
N ILE A 295 14.05 12.89 6.09
CA ILE A 295 14.10 13.61 7.38
C ILE A 295 15.54 13.79 7.86
N LEU A 296 16.38 12.75 7.74
CA LEU A 296 17.80 12.83 8.10
C LEU A 296 18.55 13.87 7.27
N GLU A 297 18.34 13.89 5.96
CA GLU A 297 18.98 14.85 5.06
C GLU A 297 18.56 16.30 5.40
N GLY A 298 17.28 16.51 5.71
CA GLY A 298 16.77 17.78 6.20
C GLY A 298 17.42 18.23 7.52
N ALA A 299 17.50 17.33 8.50
CA ALA A 299 18.09 17.61 9.82
C ALA A 299 19.60 17.91 9.75
N GLN A 300 20.34 17.19 8.90
CA GLN A 300 21.77 17.44 8.69
C GLN A 300 22.04 18.78 8.00
N CYS A 301 21.19 19.22 7.07
CA CYS A 301 21.28 20.56 6.48
C CYS A 301 21.07 21.66 7.53
N ALA A 302 20.08 21.51 8.42
CA ALA A 302 19.83 22.47 9.49
C ALA A 302 21.00 22.58 10.48
N ASN A 303 21.61 21.45 10.87
CA ASN A 303 22.75 21.44 11.79
C ASN A 303 24.01 22.07 11.19
N LYS A 304 24.26 21.92 9.89
CA LYS A 304 25.41 22.57 9.20
C LYS A 304 25.26 24.08 9.08
N VAL A 305 24.04 24.61 9.03
CA VAL A 305 23.79 26.06 9.01
C VAL A 305 24.01 26.66 10.40
N ASN A 306 23.58 25.98 11.46
CA ASN A 306 23.76 26.45 12.84
C ASN A 306 25.21 26.33 13.35
N ALA A 307 26.02 25.40 12.82
CA ALA A 307 27.43 25.25 13.20
C ALA A 307 28.37 26.29 12.55
N ASN A 308 27.87 27.07 11.58
CA ASN A 308 28.62 28.13 10.86
C ASN A 308 28.22 29.55 11.30
N GLN A 309 27.45 29.70 12.38
CA GLN A 309 27.18 30.96 13.08
C GLN A 309 27.93 31.00 14.42
#